data_AF-A0A6G1EKJ5-F1
#
_entry.id   AF-A0A6G1EKJ5-F1
#
_cell.length_a   1.000
_cell.length_b   1.000
_cell.length_c   1.000
_cell.angle_alpha   90.00
_cell.angle_beta   90.00
_cell.angle_gamma   90.00
#
_symmetry.space_group_name_H-M   'P 1'
#
loop_
_entity.id
_entity.type
_entity.pdbx_description
1 polymer ?
#
loop_
_entity_poly.entity_id
_entity_poly.type
_entity_poly.pdbx_seq_one_letter_code
_entity_poly.pdbx_strand_id
1 'polypeptide(L)'
;MDSECDRVSVPNILLRLNPELGSNVYAVVEASDHCCGHFGYQRSTPYMPHVSLLYGDLTDEEKEVARKKVEEMDKEICGVQFEISKLALYRTDTEDKSLESWELVEICHLERK
;
A
#
# COMPACT_ATOMS: atom_id res chain seq x y z
N MET A 1 -25.99 -0.26 -10.69
CA MET A 1 -25.17 0.97 -10.75
C MET A 1 -24.69 1.16 -9.34
N ASP A 2 -23.47 0.68 -9.04
CA ASP A 2 -22.67 0.97 -7.85
C ASP A 2 -21.26 0.52 -8.21
N SER A 3 -20.60 1.35 -9.02
CA SER A 3 -19.24 1.17 -9.53
C SER A 3 -18.28 2.02 -8.71
N GLU A 4 -18.35 1.89 -7.38
CA GLU A 4 -17.74 2.83 -6.43
C GLU A 4 -16.88 2.07 -5.41
N CYS A 5 -15.97 1.23 -5.91
CA CYS A 5 -14.97 0.58 -5.07
C CYS A 5 -13.65 0.33 -5.83
N ASP A 6 -13.29 1.21 -6.76
CA ASP A 6 -12.05 1.12 -7.56
C ASP A 6 -11.13 2.34 -7.42
N ARG A 7 -11.35 3.21 -6.42
CA ARG A 7 -10.50 4.39 -6.16
C ARG A 7 -9.86 4.36 -4.78
N VAL A 8 -9.34 3.21 -4.37
CA VAL A 8 -8.27 3.20 -3.38
C VAL A 8 -7.09 3.89 -4.03
N SER A 9 -6.88 5.17 -3.70
CA SER A 9 -5.78 6.05 -4.15
C SER A 9 -4.66 5.26 -4.81
N VAL A 10 -4.68 5.17 -6.15
CA VAL A 10 -3.76 4.29 -6.86
C VAL A 10 -2.40 5.00 -6.87
N PRO A 11 -1.41 4.52 -6.11
CA PRO A 11 -0.07 5.09 -6.22
C PRO A 11 0.46 4.85 -7.62
N ASN A 12 1.06 5.88 -8.22
CA ASN A 12 1.61 5.78 -9.58
C ASN A 12 2.91 4.98 -9.60
N ILE A 13 3.63 4.96 -8.47
CA ILE A 13 4.82 4.14 -8.29
C ILE A 13 4.62 3.28 -7.07
N LEU A 14 4.76 1.99 -7.29
CA LEU A 14 4.39 0.97 -6.35
C LEU A 14 5.48 -0.08 -6.20
N LEU A 15 6.00 -0.23 -4.98
CA LEU A 15 6.80 -1.39 -4.64
C LEU A 15 5.86 -2.56 -4.35
N ARG A 16 5.76 -3.49 -5.31
CA ARG A 16 5.06 -4.76 -5.10
C ARG A 16 5.93 -5.68 -4.27
N LEU A 17 5.34 -6.34 -3.28
CA LEU A 17 6.01 -7.44 -2.61
C LEU A 17 6.19 -8.60 -3.60
N ASN A 18 7.43 -9.02 -3.84
CA ASN A 18 7.73 -10.06 -4.83
C ASN A 18 7.19 -11.43 -4.35
N PRO A 19 6.25 -12.05 -5.08
CA PRO A 19 5.67 -13.34 -4.70
C PRO A 19 6.68 -14.49 -4.72
N GLU A 20 7.82 -14.35 -5.42
CA GLU A 20 8.85 -15.41 -5.54
C GLU A 20 9.69 -15.60 -4.27
N LEU A 21 9.56 -14.74 -3.26
CA LEU A 21 10.38 -14.79 -2.05
C LEU A 21 9.94 -15.80 -0.96
N GLY A 22 8.83 -16.53 -1.15
CA GLY A 22 8.43 -17.65 -0.28
C GLY A 22 7.99 -17.28 1.15
N SER A 23 7.01 -17.99 1.71
CA SER A 23 6.44 -17.92 3.08
C SER A 23 5.94 -16.55 3.61
N ASN A 24 6.64 -15.44 3.40
CA ASN A 24 6.39 -14.14 4.00
C ASN A 24 5.24 -13.36 3.30
N VAL A 25 5.01 -13.63 2.02
CA VAL A 25 3.90 -13.03 1.25
C VAL A 25 2.54 -13.45 1.82
N TYR A 26 2.43 -14.69 2.32
CA TYR A 26 1.21 -15.18 2.95
C TYR A 26 0.89 -14.43 4.24
N ALA A 27 1.90 -14.10 5.05
CA ALA A 27 1.70 -13.37 6.30
C ALA A 27 1.14 -11.96 6.07
N VAL A 28 1.57 -11.28 5.00
CA VAL A 28 1.05 -9.93 4.65
C VAL A 28 -0.39 -10.00 4.16
N VAL A 29 -0.73 -11.02 3.37
CA VAL A 29 -2.12 -11.23 2.92
C VAL A 29 -3.02 -11.59 4.10
N GLU A 30 -2.57 -12.49 4.99
CA GLU A 30 -3.32 -12.88 6.18
C GLU A 30 -3.53 -11.71 7.15
N ALA A 31 -2.52 -10.86 7.34
CA ALA A 31 -2.65 -9.63 8.13
C ALA A 31 -3.71 -8.69 7.54
N SER A 32 -3.76 -8.55 6.22
CA SER A 32 -4.81 -7.78 5.53
C SER A 32 -6.20 -8.39 5.76
N ASP A 33 -6.34 -9.71 5.61
CA ASP A 33 -7.60 -10.44 5.81
C ASP A 33 -8.11 -10.29 7.25
N HIS A 34 -7.22 -10.43 8.22
CA HIS A 34 -7.52 -10.23 9.64
C HIS A 34 -8.04 -8.81 9.91
N CYS A 35 -7.36 -7.79 9.40
CA CYS A 35 -7.80 -6.40 9.53
C CYS A 35 -9.16 -6.16 8.85
N CYS A 36 -9.37 -6.65 7.62
CA CYS A 36 -10.64 -6.51 6.91
C CYS A 36 -11.80 -7.13 7.73
N GLY A 37 -11.59 -8.34 8.26
CA GLY A 37 -12.58 -9.01 9.10
C GLY A 37 -12.87 -8.25 10.40
N HIS A 38 -11.83 -7.72 11.06
CA HIS A 38 -11.97 -6.96 12.31
C HIS A 38 -12.78 -5.67 12.14
N PHE A 39 -12.56 -4.94 11.04
CA PHE A 39 -13.24 -3.69 10.75
C PHE A 39 -14.52 -3.86 9.91
N GLY A 40 -14.92 -5.10 9.59
CA GLY A 40 -16.10 -5.37 8.76
C GLY A 40 -15.98 -4.86 7.33
N TYR A 41 -14.76 -4.65 6.84
CA TYR A 41 -14.49 -4.15 5.49
C TYR A 41 -14.52 -5.28 4.47
N GLN A 42 -15.26 -5.10 3.38
CA GLN A 42 -15.32 -6.03 2.26
C GLN A 42 -14.56 -5.45 1.07
N ARG A 43 -13.51 -6.15 0.65
CA ARG A 43 -12.73 -5.77 -0.54
C ARG A 43 -13.51 -6.08 -1.82
N SER A 44 -13.52 -5.13 -2.75
CA SER A 44 -14.05 -5.28 -4.10
C SER A 44 -13.09 -6.01 -5.05
N THR A 45 -11.80 -5.86 -4.81
CA THR A 45 -10.72 -6.38 -5.65
C THR A 45 -9.72 -7.21 -4.83
N PRO A 46 -8.96 -8.13 -5.47
CA PRO A 46 -7.91 -8.87 -4.78
C PRO A 46 -6.87 -7.94 -4.15
N TYR A 47 -6.44 -8.27 -2.93
CA TYR A 47 -5.43 -7.48 -2.23
C TYR A 47 -4.08 -7.55 -2.97
N MET A 48 -3.57 -6.38 -3.36
CA MET A 48 -2.22 -6.24 -3.92
C MET A 48 -1.34 -5.58 -2.85
N PRO A 49 -0.53 -6.34 -2.10
CA PRO A 49 0.31 -5.77 -1.05
C PRO A 49 1.40 -4.91 -1.63
N HIS A 50 1.49 -3.66 -1.15
CA HIS A 50 2.35 -2.68 -1.76
C HIS A 50 2.71 -1.49 -0.88
N VAL A 51 3.80 -0.80 -1.25
CA VAL A 51 4.18 0.50 -0.68
C VAL A 51 4.15 1.57 -1.76
N SER A 52 3.29 2.55 -1.57
CA SER A 52 3.18 3.75 -2.40
C SER A 52 4.42 4.61 -2.26
N LEU A 53 5.12 4.90 -3.36
CA LEU A 53 6.25 5.83 -3.35
C LEU A 53 5.88 7.24 -3.81
N LEU A 54 4.91 7.35 -4.72
CA LEU A 54 4.48 8.63 -5.29
C LEU A 54 3.00 8.61 -5.67
N TYR A 55 2.27 9.63 -5.21
CA TYR A 55 0.93 9.98 -5.69
C TYR A 55 1.01 11.17 -6.65
N GLY A 56 0.16 11.17 -7.67
CA GLY A 56 0.14 12.17 -8.74
C GLY A 56 -0.84 11.79 -9.84
N ASP A 57 -1.05 12.63 -10.83
CA ASP A 57 -1.75 12.25 -12.06
C ASP A 57 -0.69 12.20 -13.17
N LEU A 58 -0.05 11.04 -13.33
CA LEU A 58 1.07 10.84 -14.26
C LEU A 58 0.63 10.10 -15.52
N THR A 59 1.16 10.47 -16.68
CA THR A 59 1.04 9.65 -17.90
C THR A 59 1.87 8.37 -17.77
N ASP A 60 1.64 7.39 -18.64
CA ASP A 60 2.39 6.13 -18.58
C ASP A 60 3.88 6.32 -18.88
N GLU A 61 4.24 7.30 -19.72
CA GLU A 61 5.63 7.71 -19.95
C GLU A 61 6.25 8.31 -18.69
N GLU A 62 5.52 9.18 -17.99
CA GLU A 62 5.99 9.80 -16.75
C GLU A 62 6.17 8.77 -15.63
N LYS A 63 5.27 7.77 -15.54
CA LYS A 63 5.41 6.63 -14.61
C LYS A 63 6.68 5.83 -14.90
N GLU A 64 6.95 5.54 -16.16
CA GLU A 64 8.15 4.82 -16.59
C GLU A 64 9.43 5.57 -16.22
N VAL A 65 9.48 6.88 -16.46
CA VAL A 65 10.60 7.74 -16.09
C VAL A 65 10.77 7.78 -14.57
N ALA A 66 9.68 7.93 -13.83
CA ALA A 66 9.74 8.01 -12.38
C ALA A 66 10.18 6.67 -11.75
N ARG A 67 9.74 5.52 -12.29
CA ARG A 67 10.22 4.20 -11.86
C ARG A 67 11.73 4.06 -12.07
N LYS A 68 12.23 4.37 -13.27
CA LYS A 68 13.66 4.33 -13.58
C LYS A 68 14.48 5.21 -12.64
N LYS A 69 13.98 6.41 -12.34
CA LYS A 69 14.66 7.33 -11.42
C LYS A 69 14.76 6.77 -9.99
N VAL A 70 13.73 6.08 -9.51
CA VAL A 70 13.77 5.39 -8.21
C VAL A 70 14.83 4.28 -8.22
N GLU A 71 14.86 3.45 -9.26
CA GLU A 71 15.87 2.38 -9.42
C GLU A 71 17.31 2.92 -9.52
N GLU A 72 17.49 4.08 -10.15
CA GLU A 72 18.80 4.77 -10.22
C GLU A 72 19.23 5.37 -8.87
N MET A 73 18.27 5.91 -8.10
CA MET A 73 18.52 6.50 -6.78
C MET A 73 18.84 5.44 -5.73
N ASP A 74 18.14 4.31 -5.77
CA ASP A 74 18.35 3.19 -4.86
C ASP A 74 18.19 1.87 -5.63
N LYS A 75 19.32 1.23 -5.91
CA LYS A 75 19.36 -0.05 -6.62
C LYS A 75 18.92 -1.23 -5.76
N GLU A 76 18.95 -1.07 -4.43
CA GLU A 76 18.59 -2.11 -3.46
C GLU A 76 17.10 -2.04 -3.09
N ILE A 77 16.39 -1.00 -3.54
CA ILE A 77 14.94 -0.87 -3.33
C ILE A 77 14.16 -2.07 -3.88
N CYS A 78 14.65 -2.66 -4.97
CA CYS A 78 14.10 -3.88 -5.56
C CYS A 78 14.47 -5.09 -4.71
N GLY A 79 13.47 -5.64 -4.00
CA GLY A 79 13.65 -6.82 -3.15
C GLY A 79 14.01 -6.48 -1.70
N VAL A 80 13.92 -5.21 -1.31
CA VAL A 80 14.06 -4.80 0.09
C VAL A 80 13.09 -5.57 0.99
N GLN A 81 13.59 -6.04 2.12
CA GLN A 81 12.80 -6.68 3.16
C GLN A 81 12.77 -5.78 4.40
N PHE A 82 11.61 -5.63 5.02
CA PHE A 82 11.44 -4.84 6.22
C PHE A 82 10.43 -5.48 7.17
N GLU A 83 10.56 -5.20 8.46
CA GLU A 83 9.65 -5.64 9.51
C GLU A 83 8.49 -4.64 9.65
N ILE A 84 7.24 -5.14 9.58
CA ILE A 84 6.05 -4.36 9.95
C ILE A 84 5.89 -4.49 11.46
N SER A 85 6.27 -3.44 12.21
CA SER A 85 6.25 -3.44 13.68
C SER A 85 5.10 -2.64 14.29
N LYS A 86 4.34 -1.90 13.48
CA LYS A 86 3.23 -1.05 13.94
C LYS A 86 2.10 -1.02 12.93
N LEU A 87 0.89 -0.87 13.42
CA LEU A 87 -0.30 -0.54 12.63
C LEU A 87 -0.77 0.86 13.03
N ALA A 88 -1.25 1.63 12.07
CA ALA A 88 -1.81 2.95 12.31
C ALA A 88 -3.24 2.99 11.79
N LEU A 89 -4.16 3.49 12.62
CA LEU A 89 -5.53 3.76 12.23
C LEU A 89 -5.59 5.21 11.75
N TYR A 90 -6.05 5.39 10.51
CA TYR A 90 -6.26 6.71 9.92
C TYR A 90 -7.73 6.94 9.61
N ARG A 91 -8.15 8.19 9.74
CA ARG A 91 -9.34 8.71 9.08
C ARG A 91 -8.88 9.30 7.75
N THR A 92 -9.37 8.75 6.66
CA THR A 92 -8.97 9.15 5.31
C THR A 92 -10.19 9.45 4.46
N ASP A 93 -10.21 10.60 3.79
CA ASP A 93 -11.03 10.79 2.60
C ASP A 93 -10.23 10.26 1.41
N THR A 94 -10.71 9.19 0.76
CA THR A 94 -10.01 8.55 -0.35
C THR A 94 -10.07 9.36 -1.64
N GLU A 95 -11.00 10.31 -1.76
CA GLU A 95 -11.07 11.22 -2.91
C GLU A 95 -10.20 12.47 -2.73
N ASP A 96 -9.70 12.73 -1.51
CA ASP A 96 -8.80 13.83 -1.24
C ASP A 96 -7.37 13.55 -1.74
N LYS A 97 -7.07 14.06 -2.94
CA LYS A 97 -5.74 13.98 -3.54
C LYS A 97 -4.68 14.88 -2.86
N SER A 98 -5.09 15.86 -2.06
CA SER A 98 -4.17 16.76 -1.35
C SER A 98 -3.53 16.11 -0.12
N LEU A 99 -4.17 15.05 0.40
CA LEU A 99 -3.85 14.37 1.65
C LEU A 99 -4.02 15.23 2.92
N GLU A 100 -4.57 16.44 2.80
CA GLU A 100 -4.76 17.36 3.94
C GLU A 100 -5.85 16.87 4.91
N SER A 101 -6.81 16.08 4.43
CA SER A 101 -7.88 15.50 5.25
C SER A 101 -7.46 14.24 6.01
N TRP A 102 -6.26 13.70 5.75
CA TRP A 102 -5.82 12.45 6.33
C TRP A 102 -5.33 12.67 7.75
N GLU A 103 -6.03 12.07 8.71
CA GLU A 103 -5.79 12.25 10.13
C GLU A 103 -5.39 10.92 10.77
N LEU A 104 -4.24 10.91 11.45
CA LEU A 104 -3.84 9.77 12.28
C LEU A 104 -4.71 9.74 13.53
N VAL A 105 -5.42 8.63 13.75
CA VAL A 105 -6.29 8.44 14.92
C VAL A 105 -5.55 7.71 16.03
N GLU A 106 -4.84 6.63 15.73
CA GLU A 106 -4.15 5.81 16.73
C GLU A 106 -2.99 5.00 16.12
N ILE A 107 -1.98 4.66 16.92
CA ILE A 107 -0.90 3.74 16.57
C ILE A 107 -0.90 2.55 17.53
N CYS A 108 -0.97 1.35 16.98
CA CYS A 108 -0.79 0.09 17.70
C CYS A 108 0.59 -0.49 17.43
N HIS A 109 1.32 -0.84 18.48
CA HIS A 109 2.60 -1.53 18.37
C HIS A 109 2.37 -3.05 18.33
N LEU A 110 2.94 -3.71 17.32
CA LEU A 110 2.88 -5.16 17.19
C LEU A 110 3.99 -5.79 18.02
N GLU A 111 3.62 -6.64 18.96
CA GLU A 111 4.59 -7.43 19.73
C GLU A 111 5.02 -8.65 18.93
N ARG A 112 6.32 -8.99 18.99
CA ARG A 112 6.78 -10.29 18.50
C ARG A 112 6.29 -11.37 19.45
N LYS A 113 5.57 -12.34 18.91
CA LYS A 113 5.21 -13.56 19.64
C LYS A 113 6.33 -14.59 19.58
#